data_AF-A0A8J6HNH0-F1
#
_entry.id   AF-A0A8J6HNH0-F1
#
_cell.length_a   1.000
_cell.length_b   1.000
_cell.length_c   1.000
_cell.angle_alpha   90.00
_cell.angle_beta   90.00
_cell.angle_gamma   90.00
#
_symmetry.space_group_name_H-M   'P 1'
#
loop_
_entity.id
_entity.type
_entity.pdbx_description
1 polymer ?
#
loop_
_entity_poly.entity_id
_entity_poly.type
_entity_poly.pdbx_seq_one_letter_code
_entity_poly.pdbx_strand_id
1 'polypeptide(L)'
;MWLTIYYVDGDHDKSTRAVIDHESWTMNLREANLYGYPIWFKLYSVRQAFGMDALRPADWDLLIDRMTNDSKLFELFYKYYYKASSARPACDMTCKKKILCDLRSGRSHDRKNLCQSIESRIDSSNNTTWKEWFYNTISVSMSVLWSIPRLTIQLPKYVLGLG
;
A
#
# COMPACT_ATOMS: atom_id res chain seq x y z
N MET A 1 -20.38 -10.34 5.50
CA MET A 1 -20.77 -10.00 6.89
C MET A 1 -19.50 -9.92 7.73
N TRP A 2 -19.40 -8.96 8.65
CA TRP A 2 -18.28 -8.84 9.59
C TRP A 2 -18.77 -8.25 10.92
N LEU A 3 -17.99 -8.45 11.98
CA LEU A 3 -18.22 -7.92 13.31
C LEU A 3 -16.94 -7.23 13.81
N THR A 4 -17.09 -6.11 14.51
CA THR A 4 -15.96 -5.43 15.17
C THR A 4 -16.26 -5.33 16.66
N ILE A 5 -15.29 -5.70 17.49
CA ILE A 5 -15.37 -5.60 18.95
C ILE A 5 -14.32 -4.58 19.41
N TYR A 6 -14.75 -3.58 20.17
CA TYR A 6 -13.88 -2.55 20.72
C TYR A 6 -13.60 -2.83 22.19
N TYR A 7 -12.32 -2.78 22.56
CA TYR A 7 -11.87 -2.78 23.94
C TYR A 7 -11.69 -1.34 24.37
N VAL A 8 -12.44 -0.93 25.37
CA VAL A 8 -12.44 0.44 25.90
C VAL A 8 -11.95 0.39 27.33
N ASP A 9 -11.24 1.44 27.74
CA ASP A 9 -10.82 1.62 29.12
C ASP A 9 -12.03 1.58 30.07
N GLY A 10 -11.90 0.73 31.08
CA GLY A 10 -13.00 0.30 31.94
C GLY A 10 -13.43 1.37 32.94
N ASP A 11 -14.36 1.03 33.82
CA ASP A 11 -14.78 1.94 34.87
C ASP A 11 -13.84 1.91 36.07
N HIS A 12 -13.18 3.03 36.35
CA HIS A 12 -12.32 3.25 37.51
C HIS A 12 -12.03 4.75 37.70
N ASP A 13 -11.52 5.15 38.87
CA ASP A 13 -11.34 6.56 39.29
C ASP A 13 -10.50 7.44 38.34
N LYS A 14 -9.66 6.84 37.48
CA LYS A 14 -8.81 7.52 36.49
C LYS A 14 -9.08 7.06 35.07
N SER A 15 -10.30 6.60 34.80
CA SER A 15 -10.68 6.07 33.50
C SER A 15 -10.58 7.14 32.42
N THR A 16 -9.92 6.79 31.33
CA THR A 16 -9.83 7.62 30.13
C THR A 16 -11.01 7.41 29.20
N ARG A 17 -11.76 6.29 29.36
CA ARG A 17 -12.79 5.80 28.44
C ARG A 17 -12.32 5.75 26.98
N ALA A 18 -11.01 5.67 26.76
CA ALA A 18 -10.42 5.62 25.43
C ALA A 18 -10.46 4.20 24.88
N VAL A 19 -10.47 4.08 23.55
CA VAL A 19 -10.34 2.78 22.88
C VAL A 19 -8.90 2.29 23.03
N ILE A 20 -8.73 1.13 23.64
CA ILE A 20 -7.42 0.50 23.90
C ILE A 20 -7.03 -0.39 22.73
N ASP A 21 -7.98 -1.14 22.16
CA ASP A 21 -7.78 -1.98 20.98
C ASP A 21 -9.12 -2.26 20.30
N HIS A 22 -9.09 -2.76 19.07
CA HIS A 22 -10.25 -3.39 18.48
C HIS A 22 -9.86 -4.62 17.67
N GLU A 23 -10.77 -5.58 17.64
CA GLU A 23 -10.64 -6.78 16.83
C GLU A 23 -11.75 -6.85 15.80
N SER A 24 -11.40 -7.35 14.63
CA SER A 24 -12.37 -7.63 13.57
C SER A 24 -12.51 -9.13 13.42
N TRP A 25 -13.76 -9.57 13.34
CA TRP A 25 -14.17 -10.94 13.06
C TRP A 25 -14.85 -10.99 11.70
N THR A 26 -14.60 -12.07 10.98
CA THR A 26 -15.20 -12.32 9.66
C THR A 26 -15.58 -13.77 9.52
N MET A 27 -16.30 -14.08 8.46
CA MET A 27 -16.61 -15.44 8.06
C MET A 27 -16.32 -15.61 6.56
N ASN A 28 -15.90 -16.81 6.17
CA ASN A 28 -15.73 -17.14 4.77
C ASN A 28 -17.11 -17.45 4.16
N LEU A 29 -17.62 -16.54 3.32
CA LEU A 29 -18.93 -16.69 2.69
C LEU A 29 -19.02 -17.93 1.79
N ARG A 30 -17.91 -18.31 1.14
CA ARG A 30 -17.89 -19.51 0.27
C ARG A 30 -18.09 -20.78 1.08
N GLU A 31 -17.41 -20.88 2.22
CA GLU A 31 -17.54 -22.01 3.15
C GLU A 31 -18.91 -22.01 3.82
N ALA A 32 -19.39 -20.85 4.27
CA ALA A 32 -20.71 -20.74 4.90
C ALA A 32 -21.84 -21.17 3.95
N ASN A 33 -21.75 -20.79 2.66
CA ASN A 33 -22.71 -21.22 1.64
C ASN A 33 -22.61 -22.73 1.32
N LEU A 34 -21.42 -23.33 1.45
CA LEU A 34 -21.21 -24.76 1.21
C LEU A 34 -21.73 -25.61 2.37
N TYR A 35 -21.44 -25.21 3.61
CA TYR A 35 -21.81 -25.97 4.82
C TYR A 35 -23.21 -25.63 5.35
N GLY A 36 -23.81 -24.51 4.93
CA GLY A 36 -25.13 -24.07 5.38
C GLY A 36 -25.14 -23.35 6.72
N TYR A 37 -23.98 -23.08 7.32
CA TYR A 37 -23.86 -22.29 8.56
C TYR A 37 -22.57 -21.45 8.56
N PRO A 38 -22.58 -20.28 9.21
CA PRO A 38 -21.42 -19.39 9.25
C PRO A 38 -20.42 -19.82 10.32
N ILE A 39 -19.14 -19.99 9.93
CA ILE A 39 -18.02 -20.15 10.87
C ILE A 39 -17.32 -18.80 11.01
N TRP A 40 -17.38 -18.25 12.22
CA TRP A 40 -16.75 -16.98 12.56
C TRP A 40 -15.32 -17.20 13.05
N PHE A 41 -14.39 -16.39 12.56
CA PHE A 41 -13.02 -16.38 13.03
C PHE A 41 -12.48 -14.96 13.17
N LYS A 42 -11.53 -14.78 14.09
CA LYS A 42 -10.84 -13.52 14.31
C LYS A 42 -9.93 -13.25 13.11
N LEU A 43 -10.17 -12.13 12.44
CA LEU A 43 -9.36 -11.71 11.29
C LEU A 43 -8.07 -11.05 11.75
N TYR A 44 -8.17 -10.08 12.67
CA TYR A 44 -7.02 -9.39 13.26
C TYR A 44 -7.41 -8.61 14.53
N SER A 45 -6.41 -8.33 15.39
CA SER A 45 -6.42 -7.21 16.34
C SER A 45 -5.51 -6.11 15.78
N VAL A 46 -5.91 -4.85 15.94
CA VAL A 46 -5.19 -3.70 15.37
C VAL A 46 -3.79 -3.61 15.91
N ARG A 47 -3.64 -3.67 17.24
CA ARG A 47 -2.34 -3.55 17.90
C ARG A 47 -1.37 -4.61 17.41
N GLN A 48 -1.83 -5.86 17.33
CA GLN A 48 -1.00 -6.97 16.88
C GLN A 48 -0.67 -6.87 15.38
N ALA A 49 -1.63 -6.52 14.53
CA ALA A 49 -1.45 -6.49 13.09
C ALA A 49 -0.54 -5.36 12.61
N PHE A 50 -0.66 -4.18 13.22
CA PHE A 50 0.06 -2.99 12.79
C PHE A 50 1.23 -2.61 13.70
N GLY A 51 1.41 -3.34 14.80
CA GLY A 51 2.44 -3.06 15.81
C GLY A 51 2.19 -1.69 16.45
N MET A 52 0.97 -1.46 16.92
CA MET A 52 0.57 -0.20 17.57
C MET A 52 0.50 -0.39 19.09
N ASP A 53 1.05 0.57 19.83
CA ASP A 53 1.02 0.53 21.30
C ASP A 53 -0.37 0.85 21.86
N ALA A 54 -1.07 1.81 21.24
CA ALA A 54 -2.43 2.22 21.57
C ALA A 54 -3.17 2.72 20.31
N LEU A 55 -4.47 3.01 20.44
CA LEU A 55 -5.34 3.47 19.35
C LEU A 55 -5.66 4.97 19.44
N ARG A 56 -4.73 5.80 19.95
CA ARG A 56 -4.95 7.25 20.05
C ARG A 56 -4.88 7.89 18.65
N PRO A 57 -5.46 9.09 18.44
CA PRO A 57 -5.39 9.77 17.15
C PRO A 57 -3.97 9.94 16.60
N ALA A 58 -2.99 10.19 17.47
CA ALA A 58 -1.58 10.29 17.08
C ALA A 58 -0.99 8.95 16.61
N ASP A 59 -1.41 7.83 17.21
CA ASP A 59 -0.93 6.50 16.81
C ASP A 59 -1.46 6.13 15.41
N TRP A 60 -2.72 6.49 15.11
CA TRP A 60 -3.30 6.34 13.77
C TRP A 60 -2.60 7.19 12.72
N ASP A 61 -2.23 8.43 13.08
CA ASP A 61 -1.46 9.30 12.19
C ASP A 61 -0.10 8.69 11.84
N LEU A 62 0.63 8.22 12.86
CA LEU A 62 1.91 7.53 12.67
C LEU A 62 1.77 6.28 11.80
N LEU A 63 0.66 5.54 11.94
CA LEU A 63 0.37 4.40 11.07
C LEU A 63 0.20 4.81 9.60
N ILE A 64 -0.54 5.91 9.33
CA ILE A 64 -0.72 6.43 7.96
C ILE A 64 0.64 6.81 7.36
N ASP A 65 1.50 7.47 8.13
CA ASP A 65 2.85 7.84 7.72
C ASP A 65 3.73 6.61 7.45
N ARG A 66 3.65 5.57 8.29
CA ARG A 66 4.34 4.29 8.06
C ARG A 66 3.84 3.60 6.79
N MET A 67 2.53 3.51 6.58
CA MET A 67 1.93 2.90 5.38
C MET A 67 2.28 3.65 4.09
N THR A 68 2.54 4.96 4.19
CA THR A 68 3.01 5.75 3.05
C THR A 68 4.34 5.19 2.53
N ASN A 69 5.29 4.90 3.44
CA ASN A 69 6.64 4.45 3.09
C ASN A 69 6.76 2.91 2.95
N ASP A 70 5.95 2.15 3.67
CA ASP A 70 5.98 0.68 3.66
C ASP A 70 4.80 0.12 2.84
N SER A 71 5.10 -0.39 1.64
CA SER A 71 4.11 -1.00 0.76
C SER A 71 3.53 -2.30 1.31
N LYS A 72 4.31 -3.10 2.05
CA LYS A 72 3.82 -4.37 2.64
C LYS A 72 2.82 -4.09 3.75
N LEU A 73 3.10 -3.08 4.58
CA LEU A 73 2.18 -2.64 5.62
C LEU A 73 0.87 -2.11 5.02
N PHE A 74 0.95 -1.33 3.95
CA PHE A 74 -0.24 -0.89 3.22
C PHE A 74 -1.01 -2.07 2.60
N GLU A 75 -0.35 -3.05 1.99
CA GLU A 75 -1.02 -4.22 1.44
C GLU A 75 -1.75 -5.04 2.51
N LEU A 76 -1.14 -5.17 3.69
CA LEU A 76 -1.78 -5.80 4.85
C LEU A 76 -3.02 -5.02 5.28
N PHE A 77 -2.91 -3.69 5.42
CA PHE A 77 -4.05 -2.82 5.70
C PHE A 77 -5.14 -2.96 4.65
N TYR A 78 -4.79 -2.93 3.37
CA TYR A 78 -5.71 -3.01 2.25
C TYR A 78 -6.43 -4.37 2.18
N LYS A 79 -5.73 -5.45 2.51
CA LYS A 79 -6.34 -6.78 2.71
C LYS A 79 -7.40 -6.74 3.82
N TYR A 80 -7.09 -6.14 4.96
CA TYR A 80 -8.04 -6.05 6.08
C TYR A 80 -9.17 -5.04 5.86
N TYR A 81 -8.94 -3.98 5.08
CA TYR A 81 -9.96 -3.03 4.63
C TYR A 81 -11.10 -3.76 3.89
N TYR A 82 -10.75 -4.71 3.02
CA TYR A 82 -11.71 -5.59 2.33
C TYR A 82 -12.03 -6.89 3.09
N LYS A 83 -11.77 -6.94 4.41
CA LYS A 83 -12.08 -8.09 5.29
C LYS A 83 -11.51 -9.42 4.78
N ALA A 84 -10.34 -9.37 4.14
CA ALA A 84 -9.69 -10.50 3.47
C ALA A 84 -10.57 -11.23 2.44
N SER A 85 -11.50 -10.50 1.81
CA SER A 85 -12.34 -11.02 0.74
C SER A 85 -11.51 -11.37 -0.50
N SER A 86 -11.85 -12.49 -1.15
CA SER A 86 -11.28 -12.89 -2.44
C SER A 86 -11.71 -11.96 -3.58
N ALA A 87 -12.78 -11.18 -3.40
CA ALA A 87 -13.27 -10.21 -4.38
C ALA A 87 -12.64 -8.81 -4.21
N ARG A 88 -11.51 -8.70 -3.49
CA ARG A 88 -10.78 -7.45 -3.34
C ARG A 88 -10.23 -6.98 -4.70
N PRO A 89 -10.49 -5.73 -5.13
CA PRO A 89 -9.93 -5.22 -6.37
C PRO A 89 -8.42 -5.01 -6.27
N ALA A 90 -7.73 -4.92 -7.41
CA ALA A 90 -6.34 -4.50 -7.44
C ALA A 90 -6.21 -3.03 -7.03
N CYS A 91 -5.14 -2.68 -6.32
CA CYS A 91 -4.86 -1.32 -5.88
C CYS A 91 -3.50 -0.89 -6.41
N ASP A 92 -3.51 0.07 -7.33
CA ASP A 92 -2.33 0.73 -7.84
C ASP A 92 -1.90 1.89 -6.92
N MET A 93 -0.85 2.61 -7.32
CA MET A 93 -0.37 3.77 -6.57
C MET A 93 -1.42 4.89 -6.46
N THR A 94 -2.28 5.03 -7.47
CA THR A 94 -3.40 5.99 -7.44
C THR A 94 -4.41 5.62 -6.36
N CYS A 95 -4.80 4.35 -6.31
CA CYS A 95 -5.64 3.80 -5.27
C CYS A 95 -5.02 3.95 -3.87
N LYS A 96 -3.73 3.60 -3.71
CA LYS A 96 -3.00 3.79 -2.44
C LYS A 96 -3.03 5.24 -1.97
N LYS A 97 -2.68 6.17 -2.86
CA LYS A 97 -2.69 7.61 -2.57
C LYS A 97 -4.09 8.07 -2.16
N LYS A 98 -5.12 7.66 -2.90
CA LYS A 98 -6.52 8.00 -2.59
C LYS A 98 -6.92 7.54 -1.19
N ILE A 99 -6.65 6.27 -0.85
CA ILE A 99 -7.01 5.70 0.45
C ILE A 99 -6.27 6.39 1.60
N LEU A 100 -4.96 6.59 1.48
CA LEU A 100 -4.18 7.27 2.53
C LEU A 100 -4.63 8.72 2.73
N CYS A 101 -4.97 9.44 1.65
CA CYS A 101 -5.58 10.76 1.77
C CYS A 101 -6.92 10.73 2.49
N ASP A 102 -7.78 9.77 2.17
CA ASP A 102 -9.11 9.65 2.76
C ASP A 102 -9.00 9.36 4.26
N LEU A 103 -8.03 8.54 4.69
CA LEU A 103 -7.75 8.27 6.11
C LEU A 103 -7.29 9.53 6.87
N ARG A 104 -6.53 10.41 6.22
CA ARG A 104 -6.04 11.66 6.82
C ARG A 104 -7.11 12.76 6.86
N SER A 105 -8.09 12.69 5.97
CA SER A 105 -9.08 13.75 5.75
C SER A 105 -10.25 13.66 6.74
N GLY A 106 -10.05 14.18 7.96
CA GLY A 106 -11.13 14.28 8.96
C GLY A 106 -12.14 15.41 8.72
N ARG A 107 -11.85 16.34 7.80
CA ARG A 107 -12.71 17.50 7.48
C ARG A 107 -13.15 17.45 6.02
N SER A 108 -14.46 17.51 5.81
CA SER A 108 -15.06 17.61 4.47
C SER A 108 -14.55 18.85 3.73
N HIS A 109 -14.38 18.72 2.41
CA HIS A 109 -13.90 19.77 1.49
C HIS A 109 -12.48 20.33 1.76
N ASP A 110 -11.72 19.75 2.69
CA ASP A 110 -10.36 20.20 3.02
C ASP A 110 -9.27 19.18 2.68
N ARG A 111 -9.62 18.18 1.87
CA ARG A 111 -8.72 17.09 1.45
C ARG A 111 -7.39 17.59 0.89
N LYS A 112 -7.41 18.70 0.13
CA LYS A 112 -6.22 19.24 -0.53
C LYS A 112 -5.15 19.67 0.47
N ASN A 113 -5.54 20.36 1.54
CA ASN A 113 -4.60 20.82 2.57
C ASN A 113 -4.17 19.67 3.49
N LEU A 114 -5.10 18.77 3.84
CA LEU A 114 -4.83 17.66 4.74
C LEU A 114 -3.98 16.54 4.12
N CYS A 115 -4.04 16.36 2.80
CA CYS A 115 -3.28 15.30 2.12
C CYS A 115 -1.97 15.76 1.45
N GLN A 116 -1.68 17.06 1.39
CA GLN A 116 -0.53 17.60 0.64
C GLN A 116 0.82 16.91 0.99
N SER A 117 1.03 16.61 2.28
CA SER A 117 2.24 15.92 2.75
C SER A 117 2.31 14.46 2.31
N ILE A 118 1.19 13.75 2.25
CA ILE A 118 1.13 12.35 1.81
C ILE A 118 1.31 12.28 0.30
N GLU A 119 0.63 13.14 -0.47
CA GLU A 119 0.75 13.16 -1.93
C GLU A 119 2.19 13.43 -2.36
N SER A 120 2.83 14.46 -1.78
CA SER A 120 4.22 14.79 -2.10
C SER A 120 5.20 13.64 -1.79
N ARG A 121 5.01 12.91 -0.68
CA ARG A 121 5.85 11.75 -0.32
C ARG A 121 5.68 10.60 -1.32
N ILE A 122 4.45 10.28 -1.71
CA ILE A 122 4.15 9.22 -2.67
C ILE A 122 4.71 9.56 -4.05
N ASP A 123 4.48 10.79 -4.51
CA ASP A 123 4.93 11.24 -5.82
C ASP A 123 6.47 11.34 -5.86
N SER A 124 7.13 11.71 -4.76
CA SER A 124 8.58 11.69 -4.63
C SER A 124 9.16 10.27 -4.68
N SER A 125 8.57 9.31 -3.96
CA SER A 125 9.03 7.92 -3.96
C SER A 125 8.94 7.30 -5.36
N ASN A 126 7.82 7.50 -6.05
CA ASN A 126 7.65 7.03 -7.42
C ASN A 126 8.68 7.66 -8.37
N ASN A 127 9.00 8.94 -8.15
CA ASN A 127 10.00 9.64 -8.95
C ASN A 127 11.40 9.04 -8.89
N THR A 128 11.80 8.56 -7.71
CA THR A 128 13.08 7.89 -7.52
C THR A 128 13.07 6.50 -8.16
N THR A 129 11.98 5.74 -7.99
CA THR A 129 11.85 4.39 -8.54
C THR A 129 11.92 4.35 -10.07
N TRP A 130 11.27 5.27 -10.79
CA TRP A 130 11.40 5.30 -12.25
C TRP A 130 12.81 5.68 -12.67
N LYS A 131 13.42 6.70 -12.03
CA LYS A 131 14.79 7.09 -12.34
C LYS A 131 15.74 5.91 -12.21
N GLU A 132 15.69 5.18 -11.09
CA GLU A 132 16.51 3.99 -10.88
C GLU A 132 16.27 2.91 -11.95
N TRP A 133 15.01 2.65 -12.32
CA TRP A 133 14.70 1.69 -13.39
C TRP A 133 15.29 2.13 -14.75
N PHE A 134 15.13 3.40 -15.11
CA PHE A 134 15.69 3.95 -16.35
C PHE A 134 17.23 3.93 -16.32
N TYR A 135 17.87 4.34 -15.21
CA TYR A 135 19.32 4.32 -15.05
C TYR A 135 19.91 2.91 -15.11
N ASN A 136 19.28 1.95 -14.43
CA ASN A 136 19.72 0.55 -14.46
C ASN A 136 19.60 -0.02 -15.88
N THR A 137 18.50 0.24 -16.59
CA THR A 137 18.31 -0.22 -17.97
C THR A 137 19.37 0.36 -18.92
N ILE A 138 19.71 1.64 -18.80
CA ILE A 138 20.76 2.28 -19.60
C ILE A 138 22.15 1.74 -19.21
N SER A 139 22.42 1.53 -17.92
CA SER A 139 23.71 1.05 -17.44
C SER A 139 24.02 -0.39 -17.86
N VAL A 140 23.01 -1.28 -17.90
CA VAL A 140 23.15 -2.65 -18.41
C VAL A 140 23.52 -2.62 -19.89
N SER A 141 22.92 -1.72 -20.67
CA SER A 141 23.25 -1.51 -22.09
C SER A 141 24.71 -1.06 -22.29
N MET A 142 25.21 -0.20 -21.41
CA MET A 142 26.60 0.27 -21.46
C MET A 142 27.60 -0.83 -21.10
N SER A 143 27.32 -1.68 -20.10
CA SER A 143 28.21 -2.80 -19.75
C SER A 143 28.32 -3.86 -20.85
N VAL A 144 27.24 -4.15 -21.58
CA VAL A 144 27.23 -5.13 -22.68
C VAL A 144 28.03 -4.63 -23.88
N LEU A 145 27.96 -3.33 -24.17
CA LEU A 145 28.70 -2.70 -25.28
C LEU A 145 30.22 -2.70 -25.10
N TRP A 146 30.73 -2.77 -23.86
CA TRP A 146 32.18 -2.85 -23.59
C TRP A 146 32.73 -4.29 -23.56
N SER A 147 31.86 -5.30 -23.52
CA SER A 147 32.25 -6.72 -23.51
C SER A 147 32.27 -7.40 -24.89
N ILE A 148 31.89 -6.70 -25.96
CA ILE A 148 31.94 -7.25 -27.33
C ILE A 148 33.32 -6.94 -27.94
N PRO A 149 34.18 -7.93 -28.24
CA PRO A 149 35.41 -7.67 -28.98
C PRO A 149 35.03 -7.10 -30.36
N ARG A 150 35.59 -5.92 -30.69
CA ARG A 150 35.30 -5.15 -31.91
C ARG A 150 35.38 -6.02 -33.17
N LEU A 151 34.26 -6.57 -33.62
CA LEU A 151 34.13 -7.18 -34.94
C LEU A 151 33.93 -6.05 -35.96
N THR A 152 34.97 -5.82 -36.74
CA THR A 152 35.03 -4.88 -37.86
C THR A 152 34.00 -5.26 -38.92
N ILE A 153 32.97 -4.43 -39.11
CA ILE A 153 32.05 -4.54 -40.25
C ILE A 153 32.62 -3.71 -41.40
N GLN A 154 33.14 -4.37 -42.43
CA GLN A 154 33.44 -3.76 -43.73
C GLN A 154 32.14 -3.56 -44.51
N LEU A 155 31.86 -2.33 -44.96
CA LEU A 155 30.76 -2.00 -45.88
C LEU A 155 31.29 -2.00 -47.33
N PRO A 156 30.68 -2.75 -48.27
CA PRO A 156 31.02 -2.63 -49.69
C PRO A 156 30.38 -1.40 -50.32
N LYS A 157 31.14 -0.73 -51.20
CA LYS A 157 30.74 0.41 -52.05
C LYS A 157 29.80 -0.06 -53.19
N TYR A 158 29.31 0.89 -54.01
CA TYR A 158 28.51 0.78 -55.25
C TYR A 158 27.03 0.35 -55.04
N VAL A 159 25.98 1.06 -55.48
CA VAL A 159 25.72 1.70 -56.79
C VAL A 159 24.75 2.89 -56.64
N LEU A 160 25.17 4.08 -57.09
CA LEU A 160 24.33 5.21 -57.48
C LEU A 160 24.42 5.28 -59.00
N GLY A 161 23.30 5.13 -59.71
CA GLY A 161 23.20 5.26 -61.16
C GLY A 161 21.88 5.91 -61.55
N LEU A 162 21.96 7.21 -61.87
CA LEU A 162 20.94 8.03 -62.53
C LEU A 162 21.37 8.14 -64.00
N GLY A 163 20.46 7.82 -64.93
CA GLY A 163 20.61 8.13 -66.37
C GLY A 163 21.29 7.06 -67.20
#